data_AF-A0AAU5XB54-F1
#
_entry.id   AF-A0AAU5XB54-F1
#
_cell.length_a   1.000
_cell.length_b   1.000
_cell.length_c   1.000
_cell.angle_alpha   90.00
_cell.angle_beta   90.00
_cell.angle_gamma   90.00
#
_symmetry.space_group_name_H-M   'P 1'
#
loop_
_entity.id
_entity.type
_entity.pdbx_description
1 polymer ?
#
loop_
_entity_poly.entity_id
_entity_poly.type
_entity_poly.pdbx_seq_one_letter_code
_entity_poly.pdbx_strand_id
1 'polypeptide(L)'
;MKRDIPQYFVYERRPVAFVGTPGGGLTCLALNTYGGEFRRELRYLGMIPYNFGADFEEVSFEEFVVAVERSRARNRLGEGTVKALYETMDALELTAYRENRRLTAEEEALIVSLSRRTHPLFEAYLSERGLTGTPQPVPPAMAVARVFDSTDASGAPIVQRPPVPDDQRDPLLHYLERAPIVLAARGFGADPLDPERHDAVPLTYHTDGVWVWPGAVHYHLRVHGVPPEPDLVGYARSRGFRIPEIDDEARTRAIETINRPADRS
;
A
#
# COMPACT_ATOMS: atom_id res chain seq x y z
N MET A 1 6.39 4.52 -19.77
CA MET A 1 5.77 3.53 -18.87
C MET A 1 5.86 4.12 -17.47
N LYS A 2 4.73 4.50 -16.85
CA LYS A 2 4.71 4.94 -15.45
C LYS A 2 5.10 3.70 -14.62
N ARG A 3 6.26 3.71 -13.97
CA ARG A 3 6.60 2.67 -13.00
C ARG A 3 5.94 3.03 -11.68
N ASP A 4 5.41 2.04 -10.98
CA ASP A 4 4.85 2.25 -9.65
C ASP A 4 5.96 2.73 -8.71
N ILE A 5 5.62 3.71 -7.89
CA ILE A 5 6.52 4.36 -6.94
C ILE A 5 5.96 4.08 -5.54
N PRO A 6 6.79 3.72 -4.54
CA PRO A 6 8.26 3.67 -4.58
C PRO A 6 8.86 2.52 -5.38
N GLN A 7 10.08 2.72 -5.88
CA GLN A 7 10.94 1.65 -6.38
C GLN A 7 12.17 1.52 -5.49
N TYR A 8 12.64 0.29 -5.30
CA TYR A 8 13.71 -0.04 -4.37
C TYR A 8 14.87 -0.71 -5.10
N PHE A 9 16.07 -0.25 -4.80
CA PHE A 9 17.29 -0.72 -5.44
C PHE A 9 18.41 -0.95 -4.42
N VAL A 10 19.28 -1.89 -4.73
CA VAL A 10 20.60 -2.02 -4.10
C VAL A 10 21.65 -1.67 -5.14
N TYR A 11 22.29 -0.51 -5.00
CA TYR A 11 23.36 -0.03 -5.89
C TYR A 11 24.70 -0.19 -5.18
N GLU A 12 25.61 -1.05 -5.67
CA GLU A 12 26.91 -1.31 -5.04
C GLU A 12 26.80 -1.56 -3.51
N ARG A 13 25.83 -2.41 -3.11
CA ARG A 13 25.48 -2.73 -1.70
C ARG A 13 24.90 -1.57 -0.89
N ARG A 14 24.56 -0.43 -1.51
CA ARG A 14 23.90 0.72 -0.88
C ARG A 14 22.42 0.75 -1.27
N PRO A 15 21.50 0.71 -0.28
CA PRO A 15 20.07 0.87 -0.55
C PRO A 15 19.74 2.26 -1.09
N VAL A 16 19.00 2.28 -2.20
CA VAL A 16 18.52 3.47 -2.89
C VAL A 16 17.03 3.29 -3.21
N ALA A 17 16.21 4.30 -2.97
CA ALA A 17 14.79 4.29 -3.29
C ALA A 17 14.40 5.50 -4.14
N PHE A 18 13.60 5.26 -5.18
CA PHE A 18 12.94 6.31 -5.94
C PHE A 18 11.54 6.51 -5.40
N VAL A 19 11.23 7.76 -5.02
CA VAL A 19 9.97 8.12 -4.36
C VAL A 19 9.34 9.33 -5.04
N GLY A 20 8.01 9.40 -4.99
CA GLY A 20 7.25 10.48 -5.58
C GLY A 20 7.36 11.73 -4.72
N THR A 21 7.34 12.90 -5.33
CA THR A 21 7.23 14.17 -4.61
C THR A 21 5.77 14.62 -4.57
N PRO A 22 5.36 15.42 -3.56
CA PRO A 22 4.01 15.96 -3.48
C PRO A 22 3.57 16.76 -4.72
N GLY A 23 4.53 17.33 -5.46
CA GLY A 23 4.28 18.06 -6.71
C GLY A 23 4.21 17.19 -7.97
N GLY A 24 4.10 15.86 -7.83
CA GLY A 24 4.04 14.92 -8.96
C GLY A 24 5.39 14.64 -9.64
N GLY A 25 6.50 15.07 -9.03
CA GLY A 25 7.85 14.79 -9.50
C GLY A 25 8.44 13.50 -8.91
N LEU A 26 9.68 13.20 -9.27
CA LEU A 26 10.45 12.08 -8.74
C LEU A 26 11.63 12.61 -7.92
N THR A 27 11.92 11.98 -6.78
CA THR A 27 13.16 12.19 -6.04
C THR A 27 13.80 10.86 -5.71
N CYS A 28 15.09 10.89 -5.37
CA CYS A 28 15.86 9.73 -4.99
C CYS A 28 16.40 9.90 -3.58
N LEU A 29 16.25 8.85 -2.78
CA LEU A 29 16.75 8.74 -1.43
C LEU A 29 17.77 7.59 -1.38
N ALA A 30 18.92 7.79 -0.73
CA ALA A 30 19.87 6.72 -0.49
C ALA A 30 20.25 6.65 0.97
N LEU A 31 20.51 5.44 1.46
CA LEU A 31 20.92 5.22 2.83
C LEU A 31 22.25 5.95 3.11
N ASN A 32 22.31 6.76 4.15
CA ASN A 32 23.55 7.32 4.67
C ASN A 32 24.28 6.24 5.48
N THR A 33 25.47 5.85 5.03
CA THR A 33 26.25 4.79 5.68
C THR A 33 26.82 5.20 7.05
N TYR A 34 26.82 6.49 7.38
CA TYR A 34 27.33 6.99 8.67
C TYR A 34 26.26 7.07 9.77
N GLY A 35 25.01 7.39 9.42
CA GLY A 35 23.92 7.59 10.40
C GLY A 35 22.75 6.62 10.24
N GLY A 36 22.70 5.86 9.14
CA GLY A 36 21.66 4.88 8.88
C GLY A 36 20.31 5.47 8.47
N GLU A 37 20.21 6.79 8.30
CA GLU A 37 19.05 7.51 7.78
C GLU A 37 19.09 7.63 6.25
N PHE A 38 17.94 7.87 5.62
CA PHE A 38 17.88 8.14 4.18
C PHE A 38 18.08 9.62 3.88
N ARG A 39 18.91 9.94 2.88
CA ARG A 39 19.14 11.32 2.41
C ARG A 39 18.84 11.45 0.94
N ARG A 40 18.43 12.65 0.53
CA ARG A 40 18.19 12.98 -0.88
C ARG A 40 19.51 12.96 -1.66
N GLU A 41 19.58 12.07 -2.65
CA GLU A 41 20.80 11.76 -3.41
C GLU A 41 20.46 11.60 -4.89
N LEU A 42 20.29 12.73 -5.59
CA LEU A 42 19.78 12.75 -6.96
C LEU A 42 20.68 12.06 -7.98
N ARG A 43 21.97 11.87 -7.66
CA ARG A 43 22.94 11.24 -8.58
C ARG A 43 22.47 9.88 -9.09
N TYR A 44 21.75 9.11 -8.27
CA TYR A 44 21.28 7.77 -8.68
C TYR A 44 20.13 7.80 -9.69
N LEU A 45 19.41 8.92 -9.83
CA LEU A 45 18.41 9.09 -10.91
C LEU A 45 19.05 9.05 -12.30
N GLY A 46 20.33 9.44 -12.41
CA GLY A 46 21.10 9.31 -13.65
C GLY A 46 21.78 7.95 -13.77
N MET A 47 22.25 7.38 -12.66
CA MET A 47 23.05 6.15 -12.69
C MET A 47 22.19 4.89 -12.92
N ILE A 48 21.11 4.69 -12.16
CA ILE A 48 20.34 3.45 -12.23
C ILE A 48 19.63 3.28 -13.59
N PRO A 49 18.94 4.29 -14.15
CA PRO A 49 18.24 4.10 -15.42
C PRO A 49 19.14 4.13 -16.65
N TYR A 50 20.33 4.74 -16.58
CA TYR A 50 21.14 5.04 -17.77
C TYR A 50 22.59 4.52 -17.74
N ASN A 51 23.08 3.98 -16.62
CA ASN A 51 24.42 3.39 -16.53
C ASN A 51 24.38 1.86 -16.61
N PHE A 52 24.49 1.33 -17.82
CA PHE A 52 24.50 -0.12 -18.10
C PHE A 52 25.71 -0.89 -17.52
N GLY A 53 26.70 -0.20 -16.95
CA GLY A 53 27.88 -0.82 -16.32
C GLY A 53 27.89 -0.83 -14.79
N ALA A 54 26.87 -0.26 -14.13
CA ALA A 54 26.77 -0.28 -12.68
C ALA A 54 26.12 -1.57 -12.17
N ASP A 55 26.67 -2.12 -11.08
CA ASP A 55 26.08 -3.24 -10.36
C ASP A 55 24.92 -2.73 -9.49
N PHE A 56 23.70 -2.89 -9.99
CA PHE A 56 22.49 -2.60 -9.23
C PHE A 56 21.42 -3.66 -9.46
N GLU A 57 20.59 -3.86 -8.44
CA GLU A 57 19.44 -4.77 -8.46
C GLU A 57 18.19 -3.98 -8.06
N GLU A 58 17.10 -4.14 -8.82
CA GLU A 58 15.75 -3.74 -8.36
C GLU A 58 15.19 -4.87 -7.50
N VAL A 59 14.75 -4.55 -6.29
CA VAL A 59 14.39 -5.52 -5.26
C VAL A 59 12.99 -5.24 -4.69
N SER A 60 12.37 -6.24 -4.08
CA SER A 60 11.14 -6.03 -3.31
C SER A 60 11.39 -5.18 -2.06
N PHE A 61 10.34 -4.64 -1.44
CA PHE A 61 10.47 -3.90 -0.18
C PHE A 61 11.06 -4.77 0.95
N GLU A 62 10.70 -6.04 1.03
CA GLU A 62 11.24 -6.95 2.04
C GLU A 62 12.76 -7.16 1.88
N GLU A 63 13.21 -7.40 0.65
CA GLU A 63 14.63 -7.52 0.32
C GLU A 63 15.37 -6.20 0.54
N PHE A 64 14.71 -5.07 0.25
CA PHE A 64 15.25 -3.74 0.51
C PHE A 64 15.49 -3.50 1.99
N VAL A 65 14.54 -3.87 2.86
CA VAL A 65 14.70 -3.79 4.32
C VAL A 65 15.90 -4.63 4.77
N VAL A 66 16.04 -5.86 4.26
CA VAL A 66 17.21 -6.70 4.57
C VAL A 66 18.52 -6.03 4.14
N ALA A 67 18.55 -5.40 2.96
CA ALA A 67 19.73 -4.67 2.49
C ALA A 67 20.05 -3.43 3.35
N VAL A 68 19.04 -2.72 3.84
CA VAL A 68 19.18 -1.61 4.80
C VAL A 68 19.82 -2.09 6.09
N GLU A 69 19.29 -3.15 6.68
CA GLU A 69 19.78 -3.66 7.96
C GLU A 69 21.19 -4.24 7.83
N ARG A 70 21.50 -4.96 6.74
CA ARG A 70 22.89 -5.40 6.44
C ARG A 70 23.85 -4.23 6.27
N SER A 71 23.41 -3.15 5.62
CA SER A 71 24.25 -1.94 5.51
C SER A 71 24.48 -1.27 6.86
N ARG A 72 23.45 -1.14 7.70
CA ARG A 72 23.57 -0.61 9.06
C ARG A 72 24.49 -1.47 9.92
N ALA A 73 24.38 -2.80 9.82
CA ALA A 73 25.23 -3.76 10.52
C ALA A 73 26.71 -3.66 10.12
N ARG A 74 27.01 -3.68 8.81
CA ARG A 74 28.38 -3.54 8.30
C ARG A 74 29.05 -2.23 8.68
N ASN A 75 28.26 -1.16 8.84
CA ASN A 75 28.75 0.15 9.28
C ASN A 75 28.71 0.31 10.81
N ARG A 76 28.43 -0.77 11.56
CA ARG A 76 28.44 -0.82 13.03
C ARG A 76 27.54 0.24 13.68
N LEU A 77 26.38 0.47 13.08
CA LEU A 77 25.39 1.42 13.60
C LEU A 77 24.57 0.78 14.73
N GLY A 78 23.74 1.57 15.40
CA GLY A 78 22.82 1.08 16.43
C GLY A 78 23.45 0.92 17.82
N GLU A 79 22.58 0.88 18.83
CA GLU A 79 22.95 0.80 20.24
C GLU A 79 22.17 -0.31 20.96
N GLY A 80 22.62 -0.71 22.15
CA GLY A 80 21.96 -1.71 22.98
C GLY A 80 21.66 -3.03 22.24
N THR A 81 20.40 -3.44 22.24
CA THR A 81 19.93 -4.66 21.58
C THR A 81 20.20 -4.66 20.08
N VAL A 82 20.02 -3.52 19.40
CA VAL A 82 20.23 -3.43 17.94
C VAL A 82 21.68 -3.71 17.60
N LYS A 83 22.62 -3.14 18.38
CA LYS A 83 24.05 -3.38 18.20
C LYS A 83 24.41 -4.86 18.25
N ALA A 84 23.92 -5.59 19.26
CA ALA A 84 24.23 -7.02 19.42
C ALA A 84 23.69 -7.87 18.24
N LEU A 85 22.49 -7.54 17.74
CA LEU A 85 21.91 -8.23 16.59
C LEU A 85 22.68 -7.92 15.31
N TYR A 86 23.12 -6.68 15.12
CA TYR A 86 23.98 -6.29 14.00
C TYR A 86 25.36 -6.91 14.04
N GLU A 87 25.99 -7.03 15.21
CA GLU A 87 27.25 -7.75 15.36
C GLU A 87 27.11 -9.22 14.92
N THR A 88 25.95 -9.84 15.19
CA THR A 88 25.64 -11.20 14.70
C THR A 88 25.52 -11.22 13.17
N MET A 89 24.77 -10.29 12.57
CA MET A 89 24.61 -10.21 11.12
C MET A 89 25.96 -9.99 10.40
N ASP A 90 26.78 -9.05 10.87
CA ASP A 90 28.09 -8.75 10.31
C ASP A 90 29.05 -9.94 10.45
N ALA A 91 29.02 -10.66 11.58
CA ALA A 91 29.84 -11.85 11.80
C ALA A 91 29.51 -12.98 10.81
N LEU A 92 28.23 -13.19 10.49
CA LEU A 92 27.80 -14.17 9.48
C LEU A 92 28.31 -13.80 8.09
N GLU A 93 28.10 -12.54 7.67
CA GLU A 93 28.60 -12.05 6.38
C GLU A 93 30.12 -12.15 6.27
N LEU A 94 30.83 -11.77 7.34
CA LEU A 94 32.29 -11.82 7.39
C LEU A 94 32.82 -13.25 7.36
N THR A 95 32.13 -14.20 8.00
CA THR A 95 32.50 -15.62 7.97
C THR A 95 32.36 -16.17 6.54
N ALA A 96 31.22 -15.97 5.89
CA ALA A 96 31.02 -16.40 4.51
C ALA A 96 32.05 -15.76 3.54
N TYR A 97 32.34 -14.47 3.72
CA TYR A 97 33.37 -13.76 2.95
C TYR A 97 34.77 -14.36 3.14
N ARG A 98 35.18 -14.62 4.40
CA ARG A 98 36.49 -15.22 4.72
C ARG A 98 36.64 -16.63 4.17
N GLU A 99 35.55 -17.38 4.14
CA GLU A 99 35.47 -18.72 3.58
C GLU A 99 35.30 -18.72 2.05
N ASN A 100 35.26 -17.54 1.42
CA ASN A 100 35.05 -17.36 -0.02
C ASN A 100 33.81 -18.12 -0.55
N ARG A 101 32.71 -18.06 0.21
CA ARG A 101 31.44 -18.70 -0.12
C ARG A 101 30.28 -17.74 0.00
N ARG A 102 29.14 -18.14 -0.56
CA ARG A 102 27.85 -17.49 -0.26
C ARG A 102 27.37 -17.88 1.13
N LEU A 103 26.47 -17.07 1.67
CA LEU A 103 25.71 -17.45 2.85
C LEU A 103 24.92 -18.73 2.56
N THR A 104 24.81 -19.59 3.57
CA THR A 104 23.90 -20.74 3.51
C THR A 104 22.46 -20.26 3.66
N ALA A 105 21.49 -21.10 3.25
CA ALA A 105 20.07 -20.77 3.40
C ALA A 105 19.67 -20.50 4.86
N GLU A 106 20.32 -21.16 5.83
CA GLU A 106 20.08 -20.93 7.26
C GLU A 106 20.62 -19.57 7.71
N GLU A 107 21.84 -19.20 7.30
CA GLU A 107 22.42 -17.89 7.61
C GLU A 107 21.62 -16.75 6.95
N GLU A 108 21.14 -16.96 5.72
CA GLU A 108 20.25 -16.02 5.03
C GLU A 108 18.92 -15.85 5.78
N ALA A 109 18.26 -16.96 6.16
CA ALA A 109 17.03 -16.92 6.93
C ALA A 109 17.22 -16.23 8.30
N LEU A 110 18.36 -16.48 8.96
CA LEU A 110 18.71 -15.81 10.20
C LEU A 110 18.86 -14.30 9.98
N ILE A 111 19.59 -13.86 8.94
CA ILE A 111 19.73 -12.44 8.58
C ILE A 111 18.36 -11.80 8.30
N VAL A 112 17.46 -12.48 7.58
CA VAL A 112 16.09 -11.99 7.36
C VAL A 112 15.34 -11.82 8.68
N SER A 113 15.41 -12.81 9.56
CA SER A 113 14.75 -12.75 10.88
C SER A 113 15.30 -11.65 11.79
N LEU A 114 16.62 -11.43 11.76
CA LEU A 114 17.29 -10.36 12.51
C LEU A 114 16.90 -9.00 11.95
N SER A 115 16.88 -8.85 10.62
CA SER A 115 16.47 -7.61 9.94
C SER A 115 15.05 -7.20 10.35
N ARG A 116 14.10 -8.15 10.38
CA ARG A 116 12.73 -7.89 10.84
C ARG A 116 12.64 -7.39 12.29
N ARG A 117 13.59 -7.79 13.15
CA ARG A 117 13.65 -7.38 14.57
C ARG A 117 14.36 -6.05 14.76
N THR A 118 15.45 -5.81 14.03
CA THR A 118 16.27 -4.60 14.18
C THR A 118 15.64 -3.39 13.49
N HIS A 119 14.96 -3.61 12.36
CA HIS A 119 14.39 -2.53 11.57
C HIS A 119 13.47 -1.61 12.37
N PRO A 120 12.36 -2.08 13.00
CA PRO A 120 11.47 -1.19 13.74
C PRO A 120 12.17 -0.45 14.90
N LEU A 121 13.19 -1.07 15.52
CA LEU A 121 13.97 -0.45 16.61
C LEU A 121 14.85 0.70 16.08
N PHE A 122 15.48 0.52 14.92
CA PHE A 122 16.30 1.55 14.30
C PHE A 122 15.43 2.67 13.70
N GLU A 123 14.30 2.32 13.09
CA GLU A 123 13.34 3.31 12.58
C GLU A 123 12.80 4.20 13.72
N ALA A 124 12.51 3.63 14.90
CA ALA A 124 12.15 4.41 16.09
C ALA A 124 13.28 5.36 16.52
N TYR A 125 14.53 4.89 16.56
CA TYR A 125 15.70 5.71 16.87
C TYR A 125 15.86 6.92 15.92
N LEU A 126 15.62 6.72 14.63
CA LEU A 126 15.66 7.78 13.62
C LEU A 126 14.50 8.76 13.80
N SER A 127 13.30 8.25 14.01
CA SER A 127 12.09 9.06 14.21
C SER A 127 12.23 9.99 15.43
N GLU A 128 12.75 9.50 16.55
CA GLU A 128 13.02 10.29 17.76
C GLU A 128 13.97 11.48 17.51
N ARG A 129 14.82 11.38 16.48
CA ARG A 129 15.80 12.40 16.11
C ARG A 129 15.36 13.25 14.92
N GLY A 130 14.13 13.06 14.43
CA GLY A 130 13.62 13.75 13.25
C GLY A 130 14.38 13.40 11.96
N LEU A 131 15.03 12.23 11.92
CA LEU A 131 15.76 11.76 10.75
C LEU A 131 14.85 10.92 9.85
N THR A 132 15.13 10.94 8.55
CA THR A 132 14.33 10.21 7.57
C THR A 132 14.62 8.71 7.63
N GLY A 133 13.58 7.95 7.97
CA GLY A 133 13.59 6.49 7.98
C GLY A 133 13.58 5.87 6.59
N THR A 134 13.38 4.56 6.57
CA THR A 134 13.27 3.78 5.33
C THR A 134 12.01 4.18 4.56
N PRO A 135 12.10 4.51 3.27
CA PRO A 135 10.94 4.89 2.47
C PRO A 135 9.92 3.76 2.41
N GLN A 136 8.76 3.98 3.02
CA GLN A 136 7.70 2.96 3.09
C GLN A 136 7.02 2.80 1.74
N PRO A 137 6.59 1.58 1.37
CA PRO A 137 5.79 1.39 0.18
C PRO A 137 4.53 2.22 0.33
N VAL A 138 4.11 2.89 -0.73
CA VAL A 138 2.80 3.52 -0.76
C VAL A 138 1.81 2.38 -0.96
N PRO A 139 0.90 2.13 0.00
CA PRO A 139 -0.13 1.12 -0.21
C PRO A 139 -0.91 1.50 -1.48
N PRO A 140 -1.28 0.54 -2.32
CA PRO A 140 -2.04 0.83 -3.53
C PRO A 140 -3.26 1.67 -3.17
N ALA A 141 -3.54 2.70 -3.97
CA ALA A 141 -4.72 3.53 -3.77
C ALA A 141 -5.96 2.63 -3.72
N MET A 142 -6.82 2.83 -2.71
CA MET A 142 -8.03 2.04 -2.61
C MET A 142 -8.94 2.37 -3.80
N ALA A 143 -9.50 1.34 -4.42
CA ALA A 143 -10.44 1.52 -5.52
C ALA A 143 -11.76 2.05 -4.96
N VAL A 144 -12.31 3.12 -5.55
CA VAL A 144 -13.59 3.69 -5.12
C VAL A 144 -14.68 3.26 -6.10
N ALA A 145 -15.63 2.45 -5.62
CA ALA A 145 -16.70 1.96 -6.47
C ALA A 145 -17.74 3.05 -6.75
N ARG A 146 -18.14 3.18 -8.02
CA ARG A 146 -19.22 4.10 -8.41
C ARG A 146 -20.58 3.43 -8.35
N VAL A 147 -21.57 4.16 -7.84
CA VAL A 147 -22.97 3.71 -7.81
C VAL A 147 -23.51 3.55 -9.24
N PHE A 148 -23.24 4.53 -10.11
CA PHE A 148 -23.64 4.57 -11.51
C PHE A 148 -22.43 4.80 -12.41
N ASP A 149 -22.53 4.42 -13.69
CA ASP A 149 -21.39 4.54 -14.62
C ASP A 149 -21.23 5.95 -15.16
N SER A 150 -22.34 6.65 -15.38
CA SER A 150 -22.37 8.02 -15.87
C SER A 150 -23.76 8.64 -15.63
N THR A 151 -23.95 9.87 -16.09
CA THR A 151 -25.26 10.54 -16.16
C THR A 151 -25.55 10.92 -17.61
N ASP A 152 -26.82 10.91 -18.01
CA ASP A 152 -27.24 11.44 -19.31
C ASP A 152 -27.32 12.99 -19.33
N ALA A 153 -27.77 13.55 -20.45
CA ALA A 153 -27.91 15.00 -20.62
C ALA A 153 -28.97 15.64 -19.70
N SER A 154 -29.90 14.85 -19.16
CA SER A 154 -30.91 15.28 -18.19
C SER A 154 -30.44 15.15 -16.74
N GLY A 155 -29.27 14.53 -16.52
CA GLY A 155 -28.75 14.21 -15.20
C GLY A 155 -29.24 12.87 -14.65
N ALA A 156 -29.97 12.08 -15.43
CA ALA A 156 -30.43 10.76 -15.02
C ALA A 156 -29.26 9.78 -14.99
N PRO A 157 -29.16 8.90 -13.97
CA PRO A 157 -28.07 7.95 -13.85
C PRO A 157 -28.14 6.86 -14.93
N ILE A 158 -26.98 6.52 -15.50
CA ILE A 158 -26.81 5.44 -16.48
C ILE A 158 -26.03 4.29 -15.84
N VAL A 159 -26.50 3.06 -16.08
CA VAL A 159 -25.81 1.82 -15.69
C VAL A 159 -25.66 0.92 -16.92
N GLN A 160 -24.42 0.53 -17.22
CA GLN A 160 -24.05 -0.34 -18.33
C GLN A 160 -23.13 -1.44 -17.81
N ARG A 161 -23.70 -2.35 -17.01
CA ARG A 161 -22.97 -3.46 -16.37
C ARG A 161 -23.76 -4.75 -16.53
N PRO A 162 -23.09 -5.91 -16.58
CA PRO A 162 -23.77 -7.20 -16.55
C PRO A 162 -24.56 -7.36 -15.24
N PRO A 163 -25.74 -8.00 -15.27
CA PRO A 163 -26.48 -8.30 -14.05
C PRO A 163 -25.70 -9.23 -13.13
N VAL A 164 -25.90 -9.09 -11.82
CA VAL A 164 -25.36 -10.04 -10.84
C VAL A 164 -26.15 -11.35 -10.97
N PRO A 165 -25.48 -12.51 -11.12
CA PRO A 165 -26.14 -13.81 -11.12
C PRO A 165 -26.99 -14.03 -9.84
N ASP A 166 -28.16 -14.64 -9.98
CA ASP A 166 -29.14 -14.79 -8.89
C ASP A 166 -28.55 -15.52 -7.67
N ASP A 167 -27.70 -16.53 -7.90
CA ASP A 167 -27.01 -17.31 -6.87
C ASP A 167 -25.95 -16.49 -6.10
N GLN A 168 -25.49 -15.38 -6.67
CA GLN A 168 -24.48 -14.48 -6.08
C GLN A 168 -25.10 -13.25 -5.44
N ARG A 169 -26.37 -12.95 -5.69
CA ARG A 169 -27.04 -11.72 -5.24
C ARG A 169 -27.04 -11.57 -3.72
N ASP A 170 -27.51 -12.59 -3.00
CA ASP A 170 -27.61 -12.54 -1.53
C ASP A 170 -26.24 -12.53 -0.83
N PRO A 171 -25.26 -13.39 -1.20
CA PRO A 171 -23.90 -13.29 -0.68
C PRO A 171 -23.25 -11.92 -0.93
N LEU A 172 -23.44 -11.35 -2.12
CA LEU A 172 -22.91 -10.04 -2.46
C LEU A 172 -23.58 -8.92 -1.66
N LEU A 173 -24.90 -8.95 -1.49
CA LEU A 173 -25.62 -7.99 -0.65
C LEU A 173 -25.13 -8.05 0.80
N HIS A 174 -24.95 -9.26 1.33
CA HIS A 174 -24.41 -9.45 2.67
C HIS A 174 -22.99 -8.86 2.80
N TYR A 175 -22.11 -9.15 1.84
CA TYR A 175 -20.75 -8.60 1.80
C TYR A 175 -20.75 -7.07 1.79
N LEU A 176 -21.50 -6.46 0.87
CA LEU A 176 -21.50 -5.00 0.67
C LEU A 176 -22.10 -4.23 1.85
N GLU A 177 -23.12 -4.78 2.51
CA GLU A 177 -23.80 -4.14 3.64
C GLU A 177 -23.07 -4.33 4.97
N ARG A 178 -22.44 -5.49 5.18
CA ARG A 178 -21.81 -5.85 6.46
C ARG A 178 -20.33 -5.55 6.53
N ALA A 179 -19.71 -5.18 5.41
CA ALA A 179 -18.34 -4.67 5.43
C ALA A 179 -18.20 -3.47 6.39
N PRO A 180 -17.06 -3.32 7.09
CA PRO A 180 -16.86 -2.25 8.04
C PRO A 180 -17.13 -0.84 7.48
N ILE A 181 -17.87 -0.03 8.24
CA ILE A 181 -18.12 1.38 7.93
C ILE A 181 -16.92 2.22 8.38
N VAL A 182 -16.43 3.09 7.50
CA VAL A 182 -15.31 4.01 7.78
C VAL A 182 -15.74 5.47 7.89
N LEU A 183 -16.87 5.82 7.27
CA LEU A 183 -17.46 7.15 7.35
C LEU A 183 -18.98 7.02 7.36
N ALA A 184 -19.65 7.81 8.20
CA ALA A 184 -21.10 7.89 8.23
C ALA A 184 -21.51 9.35 8.45
N ALA A 185 -22.31 9.90 7.54
CA ALA A 185 -22.99 11.17 7.76
C ALA A 185 -24.31 10.95 8.51
N ARG A 186 -24.86 12.01 9.10
CA ARG A 186 -26.19 11.98 9.70
C ARG A 186 -27.24 12.05 8.59
N GLY A 187 -28.23 11.16 8.64
CA GLY A 187 -29.36 11.15 7.71
C GLY A 187 -29.15 10.26 6.48
N PHE A 188 -30.03 10.42 5.51
CA PHE A 188 -30.08 9.66 4.26
C PHE A 188 -30.07 10.62 3.07
N GLY A 189 -29.61 10.15 1.92
CA GLY A 189 -29.66 10.86 0.65
C GLY A 189 -30.93 10.55 -0.15
N ALA A 190 -31.21 11.40 -1.13
CA ALA A 190 -32.26 11.18 -2.11
C ALA A 190 -31.95 9.99 -3.03
N ASP A 191 -32.99 9.28 -3.43
CA ASP A 191 -32.92 8.20 -4.42
C ASP A 191 -33.13 8.76 -5.83
N PRO A 192 -32.11 8.79 -6.70
CA PRO A 192 -32.25 9.34 -8.05
C PRO A 192 -33.08 8.44 -8.99
N LEU A 193 -33.35 7.19 -8.62
CA LEU A 193 -34.20 6.26 -9.39
C LEU A 193 -35.65 6.25 -8.93
N ASP A 194 -35.95 6.82 -7.75
CA ASP A 194 -37.29 6.93 -7.20
C ASP A 194 -37.49 8.32 -6.56
N PRO A 195 -37.89 9.33 -7.37
CA PRO A 195 -38.05 10.70 -6.89
C PRO A 195 -39.08 10.87 -5.77
N GLU A 196 -40.05 9.96 -5.63
CA GLU A 196 -41.06 10.00 -4.56
C GLU A 196 -40.50 9.49 -3.23
N ARG A 197 -39.37 8.77 -3.27
CA ARG A 197 -38.68 8.22 -2.10
C ARG A 197 -37.53 9.14 -1.69
N HIS A 198 -37.89 10.19 -0.95
CA HIS A 198 -36.92 11.07 -0.32
C HIS A 198 -36.22 10.36 0.86
N ASP A 199 -34.93 10.65 1.05
CA ASP A 199 -34.13 10.27 2.23
C ASP A 199 -34.10 8.76 2.54
N ALA A 200 -33.78 7.93 1.55
CA ALA A 200 -33.66 6.47 1.72
C ALA A 200 -32.25 5.93 1.53
N VAL A 201 -31.36 6.67 0.85
CA VAL A 201 -30.02 6.18 0.49
C VAL A 201 -29.05 6.36 1.67
N PRO A 202 -28.42 5.30 2.20
CA PRO A 202 -27.50 5.44 3.31
C PRO A 202 -26.29 6.31 2.96
N LEU A 203 -26.03 7.34 3.77
CA LEU A 203 -24.84 8.20 3.64
C LEU A 203 -23.65 7.62 4.42
N THR A 204 -23.34 6.35 4.15
CA THR A 204 -22.21 5.62 4.72
C THR A 204 -21.17 5.31 3.64
N TYR A 205 -19.93 5.08 4.06
CA TYR A 205 -18.90 4.45 3.24
C TYR A 205 -18.38 3.21 3.94
N HIS A 206 -18.30 2.12 3.18
CA HIS A 206 -17.82 0.82 3.60
C HIS A 206 -16.47 0.52 2.95
N THR A 207 -15.70 -0.40 3.55
CA THR A 207 -14.43 -0.85 3.00
C THR A 207 -14.17 -2.33 3.29
N ASP A 208 -13.44 -3.00 2.41
CA ASP A 208 -12.85 -4.32 2.63
C ASP A 208 -11.31 -4.28 2.76
N GLY A 209 -10.73 -3.08 2.83
CA GLY A 209 -9.29 -2.86 2.88
C GLY A 209 -8.62 -2.69 1.51
N VAL A 210 -9.33 -2.99 0.41
CA VAL A 210 -8.89 -2.77 -0.98
C VAL A 210 -9.83 -1.84 -1.73
N TRP A 211 -11.13 -2.03 -1.56
CA TRP A 211 -12.20 -1.21 -2.12
C TRP A 211 -12.85 -0.33 -1.05
N VAL A 212 -13.30 0.84 -1.47
CA VAL A 212 -14.21 1.72 -0.73
C VAL A 212 -15.47 1.91 -1.57
N TRP A 213 -16.64 1.81 -0.95
CA TRP A 213 -17.90 2.05 -1.64
C TRP A 213 -18.92 2.77 -0.76
N PRO A 214 -19.78 3.63 -1.34
CA PRO A 214 -20.87 4.24 -0.59
C PRO A 214 -21.97 3.19 -0.30
N GLY A 215 -22.71 3.37 0.80
CA GLY A 215 -23.86 2.53 1.16
C GLY A 215 -24.97 2.53 0.10
N ALA A 216 -24.96 3.55 -0.76
CA ALA A 216 -25.75 3.58 -1.99
C ALA A 216 -25.58 2.34 -2.87
N VAL A 217 -24.40 1.70 -2.92
CA VAL A 217 -24.16 0.53 -3.77
C VAL A 217 -25.04 -0.66 -3.36
N HIS A 218 -25.04 -1.05 -2.09
CA HIS A 218 -25.88 -2.16 -1.63
C HIS A 218 -27.36 -1.79 -1.61
N TYR A 219 -27.69 -0.52 -1.35
CA TYR A 219 -29.06 -0.02 -1.40
C TYR A 219 -29.66 -0.17 -2.81
N HIS A 220 -28.98 0.33 -3.85
CA HIS A 220 -29.51 0.28 -5.22
C HIS A 220 -29.52 -1.15 -5.79
N LEU A 221 -28.55 -2.00 -5.40
CA LEU A 221 -28.63 -3.42 -5.73
C LEU A 221 -29.89 -4.05 -5.13
N ARG A 222 -30.17 -3.78 -3.85
CA ARG A 222 -31.32 -4.36 -3.14
C ARG A 222 -32.65 -3.87 -3.68
N VAL A 223 -32.82 -2.55 -3.79
CA VAL A 223 -34.10 -1.90 -4.09
C VAL A 223 -34.39 -1.89 -5.59
N HIS A 224 -33.38 -1.55 -6.41
CA HIS A 224 -33.55 -1.32 -7.84
C HIS A 224 -32.91 -2.38 -8.72
N GLY A 225 -32.24 -3.38 -8.13
CA GLY A 225 -31.53 -4.41 -8.89
C GLY A 225 -30.29 -3.90 -9.63
N VAL A 226 -29.82 -2.69 -9.32
CA VAL A 226 -28.67 -2.08 -10.00
C VAL A 226 -27.40 -2.87 -9.70
N PRO A 227 -26.73 -3.44 -10.71
CA PRO A 227 -25.48 -4.17 -10.51
C PRO A 227 -24.33 -3.25 -10.03
N PRO A 228 -23.59 -3.63 -8.98
CA PRO A 228 -22.33 -2.98 -8.61
C PRO A 228 -21.28 -3.11 -9.71
N GLU A 229 -20.17 -2.37 -9.58
CA GLU A 229 -19.07 -2.45 -10.55
C GLU A 229 -18.53 -3.89 -10.68
N PRO A 230 -18.32 -4.40 -11.90
CA PRO A 230 -17.89 -5.77 -12.13
C PRO A 230 -16.58 -6.14 -11.43
N ASP A 231 -15.64 -5.19 -11.32
CA ASP A 231 -14.35 -5.43 -10.67
C ASP A 231 -14.50 -5.58 -9.15
N LEU A 232 -15.39 -4.80 -8.52
CA LEU A 232 -15.76 -4.97 -7.11
C LEU A 232 -16.44 -6.34 -6.90
N VAL A 233 -17.39 -6.71 -7.75
CA VAL A 233 -18.07 -8.02 -7.67
C VAL A 233 -17.06 -9.16 -7.87
N GLY A 234 -16.15 -9.03 -8.84
CA GLY A 234 -15.10 -9.98 -9.12
C GLY A 234 -14.15 -10.16 -7.94
N TYR A 235 -13.74 -9.06 -7.31
CA TYR A 235 -12.92 -9.06 -6.11
C TYR A 235 -13.63 -9.75 -4.94
N ALA A 236 -14.85 -9.33 -4.60
CA ALA A 236 -15.65 -9.92 -3.52
C ALA A 236 -15.86 -11.43 -3.74
N ARG A 237 -16.17 -11.85 -4.97
CA ARG A 237 -16.34 -13.25 -5.35
C ARG A 237 -15.05 -14.05 -5.20
N SER A 238 -13.89 -13.51 -5.58
CA SER A 238 -12.59 -14.18 -5.42
C SER A 238 -12.26 -14.50 -3.95
N ARG A 239 -12.86 -13.76 -3.01
CA ARG A 239 -12.74 -13.94 -1.56
C ARG A 239 -13.84 -14.83 -0.97
N GLY A 240 -14.75 -15.32 -1.81
CA GLY A 240 -15.93 -16.09 -1.41
C GLY A 240 -16.95 -15.25 -0.65
N PHE A 241 -17.05 -13.95 -0.96
CA PHE A 241 -17.93 -12.98 -0.28
C PHE A 241 -17.73 -12.92 1.25
N ARG A 242 -16.53 -13.26 1.72
CA ARG A 242 -16.18 -13.17 3.15
C ARG A 242 -15.74 -11.76 3.50
N ILE A 243 -16.40 -11.19 4.50
CA ILE A 243 -16.08 -9.87 5.04
C ILE A 243 -14.71 -9.95 5.74
N PRO A 244 -13.72 -9.14 5.35
CA PRO A 244 -12.44 -9.12 6.03
C PRO A 244 -12.51 -8.33 7.33
N GLU A 245 -11.65 -8.71 8.27
CA GLU A 245 -11.24 -7.80 9.35
C GLU A 245 -10.32 -6.74 8.76
N ILE A 246 -10.55 -5.48 9.11
CA ILE A 246 -9.72 -4.35 8.67
C ILE A 246 -8.92 -3.82 9.84
N ASP A 247 -7.64 -3.53 9.61
CA ASP A 247 -6.80 -2.83 10.57
C ASP A 247 -7.02 -1.31 10.54
N ASP A 248 -6.49 -0.61 11.54
CA ASP A 248 -6.63 0.84 11.66
C ASP A 248 -5.94 1.60 10.52
N GLU A 249 -4.91 1.00 9.92
CA GLU A 249 -4.21 1.58 8.77
C GLU A 249 -5.13 1.57 7.53
N ALA A 250 -5.76 0.44 7.22
CA ALA A 250 -6.74 0.32 6.15
C ALA A 250 -7.94 1.24 6.35
N ARG A 251 -8.41 1.39 7.58
CA ARG A 251 -9.47 2.35 7.93
C ARG A 251 -9.04 3.78 7.63
N THR A 252 -7.83 4.16 8.04
CA THR A 252 -7.27 5.50 7.80
C THR A 252 -7.14 5.77 6.30
N ARG A 253 -6.57 4.83 5.53
CA ARG A 253 -6.45 4.94 4.07
C ARG A 253 -7.79 5.10 3.37
N ALA A 254 -8.83 4.40 3.84
CA ALA A 254 -10.17 4.52 3.28
C ALA A 254 -10.73 5.93 3.47
N ILE A 255 -10.58 6.50 4.67
CA ILE A 255 -11.00 7.87 4.99
C ILE A 255 -10.25 8.90 4.13
N GLU A 256 -8.93 8.77 4.02
CA GLU A 256 -8.11 9.64 3.16
C GLU A 256 -8.51 9.56 1.69
N THR A 257 -8.86 8.36 1.21
CA THR A 257 -9.32 8.13 -0.16
C THR A 257 -10.64 8.87 -0.42
N ILE A 258 -11.58 8.84 0.53
CA ILE A 258 -12.88 9.54 0.43
C ILE A 258 -12.68 11.07 0.47
N ASN A 259 -11.76 11.56 1.30
CA ASN A 259 -11.52 12.99 1.49
C ASN A 259 -10.63 13.61 0.40
N ARG A 260 -10.02 12.79 -0.47
CA ARG A 260 -9.22 13.31 -1.58
C ARG A 260 -10.16 14.05 -2.54
N PRO A 261 -9.86 15.32 -2.90
CA PRO A 261 -10.65 16.01 -3.90
C PRO A 261 -10.64 15.17 -5.18
N ALA A 262 -11.81 14.96 -5.78
CA ALA A 262 -11.92 14.27 -7.05
C ALA A 262 -10.97 14.95 -8.04
N ASP A 263 -9.88 14.27 -8.38
CA ASP A 263 -8.92 14.77 -9.34
C ASP A 263 -9.69 14.95 -10.64
N ARG A 264 -9.95 16.20 -11.02
CA ARG A 264 -10.67 16.54 -12.26
C ARG A 264 -9.75 16.14 -13.40
N SER A 265 -9.85 14.89 -13.83
CA SER A 265 -9.31 14.43 -15.12
C SER A 265 -10.18 14.94 -16.26
#